data_AF-A0A9Q0G113-F1
#
_entry.id   AF-A0A9Q0G113-F1
#
_cell.length_a   1.000
_cell.length_b   1.000
_cell.length_c   1.000
_cell.angle_alpha   90.00
_cell.angle_beta   90.00
_cell.angle_gamma   90.00
#
_symmetry.space_group_name_H-M   'P 1'
#
loop_
_entity.id
_entity.type
_entity.pdbx_description
1 polymer ?
#
loop_
_entity_poly.entity_id
_entity_poly.type
_entity_poly.pdbx_seq_one_letter_code
_entity_poly.pdbx_strand_id
1 'polypeptide(L)'
;MVYLKMPGSSLTQLWEGDNVHLVNLKVCDIRRSKELIKIMDLSGVPNLEELDLGECSSLVEIPSSIQLCRKLTKISVSGCVNLCGFPSDLRLTSLEEVDLYECPRIAQLPELPSTVKTLSIYRSGIKQVTAACIGHLTRLQTL
;
A
#
# COMPACT_ATOMS: atom_id res chain seq x y z
N MET A 1 -0.37 2.63 -21.15
CA MET A 1 -0.37 2.55 -19.68
C MET A 1 -1.59 3.28 -19.17
N VAL A 2 -2.41 2.69 -18.29
CA VAL A 2 -3.67 3.28 -17.81
C VAL A 2 -3.51 3.75 -16.37
N TYR A 3 -3.90 4.99 -16.12
CA TYR A 3 -3.80 5.66 -14.82
C TYR A 3 -5.20 6.05 -14.34
N LEU A 4 -5.50 5.78 -13.08
CA LEU A 4 -6.60 6.41 -12.34
C LEU A 4 -5.97 7.44 -11.41
N LYS A 5 -6.27 8.72 -11.60
CA LYS A 5 -5.78 9.81 -10.75
C LYS A 5 -6.95 10.63 -10.27
N MET A 6 -7.25 10.53 -8.99
CA MET A 6 -8.31 11.29 -8.33
C MET A 6 -7.87 11.76 -6.94
N PRO A 7 -6.77 12.52 -6.82
CA PRO A 7 -6.32 13.00 -5.52
C PRO A 7 -7.33 14.00 -4.93
N GLY A 8 -7.53 13.95 -3.62
CA GLY A 8 -8.44 14.82 -2.90
C GLY A 8 -9.92 14.48 -3.11
N SER A 9 -10.23 13.26 -3.54
CA SER A 9 -11.60 12.84 -3.78
C SER A 9 -12.40 12.71 -2.48
N SER A 10 -13.70 13.00 -2.54
CA SER A 10 -14.68 12.76 -1.45
C SER A 10 -15.27 11.36 -1.49
N LEU A 11 -14.58 10.41 -2.12
CA LEU A 11 -15.00 9.01 -2.13
C LEU A 11 -14.82 8.43 -0.73
N THR A 12 -15.85 7.77 -0.21
CA THR A 12 -15.76 6.97 1.01
C THR A 12 -15.27 5.55 0.74
N GLN A 13 -15.39 5.10 -0.51
CA GLN A 13 -14.94 3.81 -1.01
C GLN A 13 -14.35 3.94 -2.42
N LEU A 14 -13.23 3.27 -2.69
CA LEU A 14 -12.51 3.41 -3.97
C LEU A 14 -13.07 2.54 -5.11
N TRP A 15 -13.77 1.48 -4.77
CA TRP A 15 -14.39 0.54 -5.71
C TRP A 15 -15.84 0.35 -5.29
N GLU A 16 -16.75 0.34 -6.24
CA GLU A 16 -18.17 0.12 -5.98
C GLU A 16 -18.63 -1.17 -6.66
N GLY A 17 -19.18 -2.09 -5.87
CA GLY A 17 -19.65 -3.40 -6.32
C GLY A 17 -18.58 -4.49 -6.44
N ASP A 18 -19.03 -5.73 -6.57
CA ASP A 18 -18.19 -6.94 -6.54
C ASP A 18 -17.51 -7.27 -7.89
N ASN A 19 -17.74 -6.46 -8.93
CA ASN A 19 -17.32 -6.72 -10.32
C ASN A 19 -16.39 -5.64 -10.88
N VAL A 20 -15.44 -5.14 -10.10
CA VAL A 20 -14.36 -4.31 -10.65
C VAL A 20 -13.46 -5.20 -11.51
N HIS A 21 -13.36 -4.91 -12.80
CA HIS A 21 -12.49 -5.62 -13.74
C HIS A 21 -11.66 -4.62 -14.55
N LEU A 22 -10.71 -3.97 -13.87
CA LEU A 22 -9.83 -2.98 -14.45
C LEU A 22 -8.47 -3.60 -14.77
N VAL A 23 -8.51 -4.64 -15.59
CA VAL A 23 -7.33 -5.43 -15.97
C VAL A 23 -6.25 -4.61 -16.69
N ASN A 24 -6.58 -3.43 -17.22
CA ASN A 24 -5.61 -2.55 -17.88
C ASN A 24 -5.02 -1.50 -16.94
N LEU A 25 -5.58 -1.33 -15.73
CA LEU A 25 -5.12 -0.34 -14.75
C LEU A 25 -3.73 -0.71 -14.26
N LYS A 26 -2.82 0.27 -14.33
CA LYS A 26 -1.43 0.13 -13.89
C LYS A 26 -1.10 1.05 -12.73
N VAL A 27 -1.69 2.23 -12.67
CA VAL A 27 -1.41 3.20 -11.61
C VAL A 27 -2.72 3.72 -11.03
N CYS A 28 -2.81 3.74 -9.71
CA CYS A 28 -3.93 4.28 -8.96
C CYS A 28 -3.39 5.32 -7.95
N ASP A 29 -3.72 6.59 -8.16
CA ASP A 29 -3.37 7.72 -7.27
C ASP A 29 -4.65 8.34 -6.71
N ILE A 30 -4.91 8.08 -5.43
CA ILE A 30 -6.10 8.52 -4.68
C ILE A 30 -5.68 9.36 -3.48
N ARG A 31 -4.44 9.89 -3.49
CA ARG A 31 -3.89 10.63 -2.36
C ARG A 31 -4.79 11.74 -1.86
N ARG A 32 -4.68 12.08 -0.57
CA ARG A 32 -5.39 13.20 0.08
C ARG A 32 -6.91 13.04 0.07
N SER A 33 -7.44 11.85 -0.22
CA SER A 33 -8.87 11.54 -0.16
C SER A 33 -9.26 11.28 1.30
N LYS A 34 -9.48 12.35 2.05
CA LYS A 34 -9.67 12.31 3.51
C LYS A 34 -10.93 11.59 3.96
N GLU A 35 -11.90 11.39 3.07
CA GLU A 35 -13.15 10.68 3.34
C GLU A 35 -13.05 9.18 3.01
N LEU A 36 -11.97 8.72 2.35
CA LEU A 36 -11.79 7.33 1.97
C LEU A 36 -11.63 6.47 3.22
N ILE A 37 -12.59 5.59 3.48
CA ILE A 37 -12.59 4.70 4.64
C ILE A 37 -12.10 3.31 4.25
N LYS A 38 -12.49 2.82 3.08
CA LYS A 38 -12.28 1.44 2.66
C LYS A 38 -11.86 1.31 1.20
N ILE A 39 -11.09 0.26 0.94
CA ILE A 39 -10.76 -0.20 -0.41
C ILE A 39 -11.36 -1.61 -0.53
N MET A 40 -12.22 -1.82 -1.52
CA MET A 40 -12.78 -3.15 -1.79
C MET A 40 -11.71 -4.06 -2.40
N ASP A 41 -12.08 -5.32 -2.65
CA ASP A 41 -11.21 -6.34 -3.21
C ASP A 41 -10.40 -5.87 -4.45
N LEU A 42 -9.08 -6.07 -4.40
CA LEU A 42 -8.14 -5.75 -5.48
C LEU A 42 -7.93 -6.91 -6.48
N SER A 43 -8.66 -8.03 -6.37
CA SER A 43 -8.64 -9.12 -7.36
C SER A 43 -8.97 -8.66 -8.78
N GLY A 44 -9.74 -7.58 -8.90
CA GLY A 44 -10.15 -6.92 -10.14
C GLY A 44 -9.08 -6.09 -10.86
N VAL A 45 -7.94 -5.83 -10.22
CA VAL A 45 -6.83 -5.00 -10.74
C VAL A 45 -5.50 -5.77 -10.72
N PRO A 46 -5.42 -6.94 -11.37
CA PRO A 46 -4.24 -7.83 -11.25
C PRO A 46 -2.96 -7.24 -11.85
N ASN A 47 -3.09 -6.24 -12.73
CA ASN A 47 -1.98 -5.59 -13.43
C ASN A 47 -1.54 -4.26 -12.80
N LEU A 48 -2.01 -3.94 -11.60
CA LEU A 48 -1.60 -2.75 -10.88
C LEU A 48 -0.10 -2.81 -10.58
N GLU A 49 0.59 -1.73 -10.92
CA GLU A 49 2.03 -1.49 -10.76
C GLU A 49 2.27 -0.49 -9.62
N GLU A 50 1.45 0.55 -9.50
CA GLU A 50 1.59 1.57 -8.44
C GLU A 50 0.26 1.86 -7.76
N LEU A 51 0.27 1.86 -6.42
CA LEU A 51 -0.86 2.26 -5.58
C LEU A 51 -0.42 3.37 -4.62
N ASP A 52 -0.98 4.56 -4.79
CA ASP A 52 -0.69 5.73 -3.95
C ASP A 52 -1.96 6.20 -3.23
N LEU A 53 -1.96 6.01 -1.91
CA LEU A 53 -3.03 6.30 -0.97
C LEU A 53 -2.57 7.29 0.12
N GLY A 54 -1.44 7.97 -0.09
CA GLY A 54 -0.91 8.93 0.87
C GLY A 54 -1.94 9.98 1.30
N GLU A 55 -1.91 10.39 2.56
CA GLU A 55 -2.81 11.33 3.23
C GLU A 55 -4.31 10.96 3.20
N CYS A 56 -4.66 9.68 2.97
CA CYS A 56 -6.01 9.16 3.16
C CYS A 56 -6.29 8.93 4.65
N SER A 57 -6.49 10.02 5.39
CA SER A 57 -6.53 10.00 6.87
C SER A 57 -7.65 9.15 7.48
N SER A 58 -8.73 8.88 6.76
CA SER A 58 -9.85 8.03 7.25
C SER A 58 -9.70 6.55 6.89
N LEU A 59 -8.70 6.19 6.09
CA LEU A 59 -8.50 4.81 5.65
C LEU A 59 -8.11 3.95 6.84
N VAL A 60 -8.82 2.84 7.05
CA VAL A 60 -8.60 1.96 8.21
C VAL A 60 -7.89 0.66 7.86
N GLU A 61 -8.01 0.19 6.62
CA GLU A 61 -7.45 -1.08 6.16
C GLU A 61 -7.04 -1.10 4.69
N ILE A 62 -6.04 -1.91 4.38
CA ILE A 62 -5.69 -2.38 3.03
C ILE A 62 -6.14 -3.84 2.92
N PRO A 63 -6.96 -4.21 1.93
CA PRO A 63 -7.44 -5.58 1.78
C PRO A 63 -6.28 -6.54 1.48
N SER A 64 -6.33 -7.74 2.04
CA SER A 64 -5.31 -8.79 1.85
C SER A 64 -5.16 -9.21 0.38
N SER A 65 -6.18 -8.99 -0.44
CA SER A 65 -6.13 -9.25 -1.88
C SER A 65 -5.17 -8.35 -2.66
N ILE A 66 -4.55 -7.34 -2.02
CA ILE A 66 -3.36 -6.66 -2.58
C ILE A 66 -2.28 -7.67 -3.00
N GLN A 67 -2.18 -8.82 -2.33
CA GLN A 67 -1.25 -9.92 -2.68
C GLN A 67 -1.49 -10.50 -4.09
N LEU A 68 -2.64 -10.25 -4.70
CA LEU A 68 -2.96 -10.66 -6.07
C LEU A 68 -2.37 -9.70 -7.12
N CYS A 69 -2.00 -8.47 -6.74
CA CYS A 69 -1.36 -7.49 -7.62
C CYS A 69 0.13 -7.81 -7.81
N ARG A 70 0.46 -8.93 -8.47
CA ARG A 70 1.85 -9.43 -8.61
C ARG A 70 2.81 -8.50 -9.36
N LYS A 71 2.27 -7.51 -10.08
CA LYS A 71 3.04 -6.48 -10.79
C LYS A 71 3.31 -5.23 -9.95
N LEU A 72 2.77 -5.15 -8.73
CA LEU A 72 2.92 -3.98 -7.87
C LEU A 72 4.39 -3.77 -7.53
N THR A 73 4.93 -2.64 -7.96
CA THR A 73 6.30 -2.17 -7.67
C THR A 73 6.30 -1.15 -6.55
N LYS A 74 5.19 -0.43 -6.35
CA LYS A 74 5.08 0.64 -5.35
C LYS A 74 3.76 0.63 -4.60
N ILE A 75 3.84 0.76 -3.27
CA ILE A 75 2.71 1.10 -2.41
C ILE A 75 3.08 2.26 -1.49
N SER A 76 2.29 3.32 -1.48
CA SER A 76 2.36 4.38 -0.46
C SER A 76 1.04 4.52 0.25
N VAL A 77 1.10 4.50 1.58
CA VAL A 77 0.01 4.84 2.50
C VAL A 77 0.48 5.95 3.45
N SER A 78 1.46 6.75 3.04
CA SER A 78 2.07 7.78 3.87
C SER A 78 1.03 8.71 4.49
N GLY A 79 1.13 9.04 5.78
CA GLY A 79 0.16 9.92 6.45
C GLY A 79 -1.25 9.34 6.61
N CYS A 80 -1.47 8.04 6.38
CA CYS A 80 -2.73 7.36 6.72
C CYS A 80 -2.81 7.11 8.23
N VAL A 81 -3.13 8.16 8.99
CA VAL A 81 -3.05 8.15 10.46
C VAL A 81 -3.99 7.16 11.17
N ASN A 82 -5.08 6.75 10.52
CA ASN A 82 -6.03 5.78 11.08
C ASN A 82 -5.83 4.34 10.57
N LEU A 83 -4.87 4.11 9.66
CA LEU A 83 -4.63 2.81 9.05
C LEU A 83 -4.02 1.83 10.07
N CYS A 84 -4.80 0.82 10.45
CA CYS A 84 -4.37 -0.22 11.38
C CYS A 84 -4.41 -1.63 10.78
N GLY A 85 -5.27 -1.86 9.77
CA GLY A 85 -5.33 -3.11 9.02
C GLY A 85 -4.37 -3.08 7.83
N PHE A 86 -3.10 -3.40 8.04
CA PHE A 86 -2.15 -3.54 6.93
C PHE A 86 -1.77 -5.03 6.78
N PRO A 87 -1.69 -5.58 5.55
CA PRO A 87 -1.33 -6.98 5.32
C PRO A 87 -0.01 -7.31 6.01
N SER A 88 -0.01 -8.33 6.87
CA SER A 88 1.20 -8.77 7.59
C SER A 88 2.23 -9.44 6.68
N ASP A 89 1.83 -9.84 5.48
CA ASP A 89 2.68 -10.48 4.48
C ASP A 89 2.43 -9.82 3.11
N LEU A 90 3.50 -9.33 2.49
CA LEU A 90 3.53 -8.74 1.16
C LEU A 90 4.43 -9.57 0.24
N ARG A 91 4.07 -10.82 -0.08
CA ARG A 91 4.76 -11.67 -1.11
C ARG A 91 4.60 -11.18 -2.55
N LEU A 92 4.73 -9.87 -2.75
CA LEU A 92 4.67 -9.17 -4.02
C LEU A 92 6.06 -9.20 -4.65
N THR A 93 6.31 -10.20 -5.48
CA THR A 93 7.64 -10.48 -6.08
C THR A 93 8.21 -9.35 -6.95
N SER A 94 7.42 -8.33 -7.28
CA SER A 94 7.86 -7.14 -8.04
C SER A 94 8.02 -5.90 -7.17
N LEU A 95 7.69 -5.96 -5.87
CA LEU A 95 7.61 -4.80 -4.99
C LEU A 95 9.01 -4.23 -4.71
N GLU A 96 9.19 -2.95 -4.97
CA GLU A 96 10.45 -2.24 -4.82
C GLU A 96 10.35 -1.10 -3.79
N GLU A 97 9.18 -0.47 -3.66
CA GLU A 97 8.96 0.69 -2.78
C GLU A 97 7.76 0.47 -1.85
N VAL A 98 7.99 0.65 -0.55
CA VAL A 98 6.97 0.61 0.50
C VAL A 98 7.08 1.85 1.37
N ASP A 99 6.03 2.67 1.37
CA ASP A 99 6.01 3.92 2.11
C ASP A 99 4.90 3.93 3.16
N LEU A 100 5.32 3.77 4.42
CA LEU A 100 4.53 3.77 5.65
C LEU A 100 4.86 5.00 6.52
N TYR A 101 5.42 6.06 5.92
CA TYR A 101 5.72 7.31 6.61
C TYR A 101 4.48 7.84 7.33
N GLU A 102 4.62 8.35 8.56
CA GLU A 102 3.49 8.93 9.32
C GLU A 102 2.26 8.01 9.46
N CYS A 103 2.48 6.70 9.62
CA CYS A 103 1.44 5.70 9.90
C CYS A 103 1.52 5.18 11.37
N PRO A 104 1.11 5.98 12.38
CA PRO A 104 1.32 5.68 13.80
C PRO A 104 0.58 4.43 14.30
N ARG A 105 -0.43 3.94 13.57
CA ARG A 105 -1.21 2.75 13.94
C ARG A 105 -0.70 1.45 13.34
N ILE A 106 0.24 1.50 12.39
CA ILE A 106 0.92 0.32 11.88
C ILE A 106 2.00 -0.06 12.89
N ALA A 107 1.71 -1.04 13.75
CA ALA A 107 2.56 -1.40 14.89
C ALA A 107 3.63 -2.46 14.56
N GLN A 108 3.47 -3.18 13.45
CA GLN A 108 4.34 -4.27 13.02
C GLN A 108 4.76 -4.05 11.57
N LEU A 109 6.03 -4.33 11.27
CA LEU A 109 6.52 -4.34 9.91
C LEU A 109 5.97 -5.59 9.20
N PRO A 110 5.38 -5.46 7.99
CA PRO A 110 4.98 -6.63 7.21
C PRO A 110 6.20 -7.45 6.77
N GLU A 111 6.00 -8.75 6.50
CA GLU A 111 6.99 -9.54 5.78
C GLU A 111 7.11 -8.99 4.35
N LEU A 112 8.30 -8.48 4.02
CA LEU A 112 8.58 -7.84 2.75
C LEU A 112 9.35 -8.78 1.82
N PRO A 113 9.22 -8.65 0.49
CA PRO A 113 10.03 -9.42 -0.45
C PRO A 113 11.45 -8.85 -0.54
N SER A 114 12.45 -9.69 -0.83
CA SER A 114 13.86 -9.27 -0.98
C SER A 114 14.08 -8.26 -2.12
N THR A 115 13.07 -8.03 -2.95
CA THR A 115 13.08 -7.06 -4.04
C THR A 115 13.01 -5.61 -3.58
N VAL A 116 12.55 -5.35 -2.35
CA VAL A 116 12.38 -3.99 -1.80
C VAL A 116 13.72 -3.25 -1.76
N LYS A 117 13.71 -2.03 -2.31
CA LYS A 117 14.84 -1.09 -2.36
C LYS A 117 14.61 0.10 -1.44
N THR A 118 13.36 0.52 -1.29
CA THR A 118 12.99 1.69 -0.48
C THR A 118 11.91 1.31 0.50
N LEU A 119 12.18 1.53 1.77
CA LEU A 119 11.24 1.33 2.87
C LEU A 119 11.20 2.62 3.68
N SER A 120 10.04 3.26 3.80
CA SER A 120 9.88 4.43 4.67
C SER A 120 8.98 4.05 5.84
N ILE A 121 9.50 4.15 7.05
CA ILE A 121 8.78 3.81 8.29
C ILE A 121 8.89 4.91 9.35
N TYR A 122 9.45 6.07 9.00
CA TYR A 122 9.58 7.18 9.93
C TYR A 122 8.20 7.68 10.37
N ARG A 123 8.04 7.94 11.68
CA ARG A 123 6.74 8.26 12.32
C ARG A 123 5.65 7.18 12.14
N SER A 124 6.03 5.94 11.82
CA SER A 124 5.12 4.80 11.95
C SER A 124 4.99 4.33 13.41
N GLY A 125 4.04 3.44 13.67
CA GLY A 125 3.89 2.76 14.96
C GLY A 125 4.89 1.62 15.19
N ILE A 126 5.77 1.34 14.22
CA ILE A 126 6.72 0.23 14.25
C ILE A 126 7.78 0.52 15.31
N LYS A 127 7.71 -0.21 16.43
CA LYS A 127 8.58 0.02 17.58
C LYS A 127 9.96 -0.61 17.44
N GLN A 128 10.07 -1.66 16.64
CA GLN A 128 11.30 -2.43 16.51
C GLN A 128 11.49 -2.91 15.08
N VAL A 129 12.69 -2.70 14.55
CA VAL A 129 13.18 -3.29 13.30
C VAL A 129 14.38 -4.14 13.67
N THR A 130 14.29 -5.45 13.46
CA THR A 130 15.37 -6.38 13.79
C THR A 130 16.01 -6.92 12.51
N ALA A 131 17.23 -7.45 12.63
CA ALA A 131 17.89 -8.15 11.53
C ALA A 131 17.07 -9.33 10.98
N ALA A 132 16.22 -9.95 11.81
CA ALA A 132 15.30 -11.00 11.35
C ALA A 132 14.20 -10.45 10.41
N CYS A 133 13.80 -9.18 10.58
CA CYS A 133 12.72 -8.56 9.79
C CYS A 133 13.19 -7.94 8.47
N ILE A 134 14.47 -7.55 8.37
CA ILE A 134 15.00 -6.85 7.18
C ILE A 134 16.27 -7.50 6.60
N GLY A 135 16.84 -8.52 7.24
CA GLY A 135 18.12 -9.13 6.84
C GLY A 135 18.08 -9.79 5.46
N HIS A 136 16.90 -10.19 4.98
CA HIS A 136 16.70 -10.72 3.63
C HIS A 136 16.49 -9.64 2.56
N LEU A 137 16.34 -8.36 2.95
CA LEU A 137 16.18 -7.22 2.04
C LEU A 137 17.53 -6.79 1.46
N THR A 138 18.17 -7.69 0.72
CA THR A 138 19.54 -7.51 0.19
C THR A 138 19.66 -6.38 -0.83
N ARG A 139 18.53 -5.89 -1.36
CA ARG A 139 18.46 -4.75 -2.30
C ARG A 139 18.11 -3.42 -1.62
N LEU A 140 17.93 -3.39 -0.31
CA LEU A 140 17.51 -2.18 0.42
C LEU A 140 18.60 -1.10 0.30
N GLN A 141 18.22 0.05 -0.25
CA GLN A 141 19.05 1.23 -0.48
C GLN A 141 18.64 2.39 0.45
N THR A 142 17.38 2.42 0.88
CA THR A 142 16.83 3.50 1.70
C THR A 142 15.88 2.92 2.75
N LEU A 143 16.08 3.32 4.01
CA LEU A 143 15.30 2.96 5.19
C LEU A 143 14.98 4.20 6.04
#